data_AF-A0A4Y5MZ97-F1
#
_entry.id   AF-A0A4Y5MZ97-F1
#
_cell.length_a   1.000
_cell.length_b   1.000
_cell.length_c   1.000
_cell.angle_alpha   90.00
_cell.angle_beta   90.00
_cell.angle_gamma   90.00
#
_symmetry.space_group_name_H-M   'P 1'
#
loop_
_entity.id
_entity.type
_entity.pdbx_description
1 polymer ?
#
loop_
_entity_poly.entity_id
_entity_poly.type
_entity_poly.pdbx_seq_one_letter_code
_entity_poly.pdbx_strand_id
1 'polypeptide(L)'
;MLKNKEHLTQEGLKQIVSIRASSNNGLSNELKIAFPDIVPVQRPLIVNQEIKDPDWIAGFTSGDGGFMIQIQKSLTNKVGEKVWLRFKISQHSRDLILLKSFIH
;
A
#
# COMPACT_ATOMS: atom_id res chain seq x y z
N MET A 1 8.93 6.72 -23.72
CA MET A 1 10.04 6.14 -22.95
C MET A 1 10.37 4.68 -23.25
N LEU A 2 9.93 3.66 -22.49
CA LEU A 2 10.35 2.26 -22.74
C LEU A 2 9.91 1.71 -24.12
N LYS A 3 8.62 1.86 -24.46
CA LYS A 3 8.03 1.43 -25.75
C LYS A 3 8.76 2.04 -26.95
N ASN A 4 9.19 3.29 -26.82
CA ASN A 4 9.89 4.05 -27.87
C ASN A 4 11.42 3.86 -27.83
N LYS A 5 11.94 2.98 -26.95
CA LYS A 5 13.37 2.74 -26.74
C LYS A 5 14.21 3.96 -26.27
N GLU A 6 13.58 5.03 -25.78
CA GLU A 6 14.28 6.23 -25.29
C GLU A 6 15.21 5.93 -24.10
N HIS A 7 14.91 4.86 -23.34
CA HIS A 7 15.73 4.37 -22.23
C HIS A 7 17.16 3.97 -22.61
N LEU A 8 17.43 3.75 -23.90
CA LEU A 8 18.77 3.46 -24.41
C LEU A 8 19.65 4.73 -24.52
N THR A 9 19.06 5.91 -24.33
CA THR A 9 19.78 7.18 -24.28
C THR A 9 20.13 7.53 -22.84
N GLN A 10 21.19 8.33 -22.65
CA GLN A 10 21.58 8.81 -21.32
C GLN A 10 20.45 9.59 -20.63
N GLU A 11 19.71 10.40 -21.39
CA GLU A 11 18.59 11.19 -20.87
C GLU A 11 17.42 10.31 -20.46
N GLY A 12 17.01 9.36 -21.30
CA GLY A 12 15.94 8.42 -20.95
C GLY A 12 16.30 7.53 -19.76
N LEU A 13 17.57 7.12 -19.63
CA LEU A 13 18.05 6.40 -18.44
C LEU A 13 17.94 7.28 -17.18
N LYS A 14 18.37 8.54 -17.23
CA LYS A 14 18.22 9.48 -16.11
C LYS A 14 16.75 9.64 -15.70
N GLN A 15 15.83 9.73 -16.66
CA GLN A 15 14.39 9.79 -16.38
C GLN A 15 13.88 8.54 -15.64
N ILE A 16 14.34 7.33 -16.02
CA ILE A 16 14.02 6.09 -15.29
C ILE A 16 14.54 6.15 -13.85
N VAL A 17 15.79 6.58 -13.66
CA VAL A 17 16.40 6.68 -12.34
C VAL A 17 15.64 7.70 -11.48
N SER A 18 15.23 8.83 -12.06
CA SER A 18 14.39 9.84 -11.39
C SER A 18 13.04 9.26 -10.94
N ILE A 19 12.37 8.45 -11.77
CA ILE A 19 11.12 7.74 -11.40
C ILE A 19 11.39 6.73 -10.28
N ARG A 20 12.47 5.96 -10.41
CA ARG A 20 12.87 4.94 -9.45
C ARG A 20 13.19 5.55 -8.08
N ALA A 21 13.75 6.76 -8.04
CA ALA A 21 14.08 7.46 -6.82
C ALA A 21 12.85 7.76 -5.93
N SER A 22 11.68 7.94 -6.54
CA SER A 22 10.41 8.19 -5.82
C SER A 22 9.55 6.93 -5.62
N SER A 23 10.03 5.78 -6.10
CA SER A 23 9.32 4.51 -6.06
C SER A 23 9.77 3.69 -4.86
N ASN A 24 8.81 3.19 -4.07
CA ASN A 24 9.06 2.29 -2.92
C ASN A 24 10.14 2.84 -1.97
N ASN A 25 11.28 2.15 -1.85
CA ASN A 25 12.39 2.53 -0.97
C ASN A 25 13.42 3.46 -1.63
N GLY A 26 13.11 4.00 -2.81
CA GLY A 26 14.03 4.87 -3.54
C GLY A 26 15.31 4.18 -4.01
N LEU A 27 16.34 4.95 -4.33
CA LEU A 27 17.59 4.45 -4.93
C LEU A 27 18.44 3.65 -3.94
N SER A 28 19.11 2.59 -4.43
CA SER A 28 20.19 1.92 -3.70
C SER A 28 21.42 2.81 -3.59
N ASN A 29 22.39 2.44 -2.76
CA ASN A 29 23.60 3.23 -2.57
C ASN A 29 24.44 3.32 -3.85
N GLU A 30 24.53 2.23 -4.60
CA GLU A 30 25.25 2.17 -5.88
C GLU A 30 24.64 3.15 -6.88
N LEU A 31 23.30 3.22 -6.94
CA LEU A 31 22.60 4.14 -7.84
C LEU A 31 22.75 5.61 -7.39
N LYS A 32 22.79 5.89 -6.08
CA LYS A 32 23.08 7.24 -5.59
C LYS A 32 24.49 7.70 -5.96
N ILE A 33 25.46 6.80 -5.89
CA ILE A 33 26.85 7.10 -6.29
C ILE A 33 26.96 7.29 -7.81
N ALA A 34 26.28 6.44 -8.59
CA ALA A 34 26.32 6.52 -10.05
C ALA A 34 25.53 7.72 -10.62
N PHE A 35 24.51 8.20 -9.90
CA PHE A 35 23.65 9.31 -10.32
C PHE A 35 23.48 10.33 -9.18
N PRO A 36 24.54 11.05 -8.78
CA PRO A 36 24.53 11.91 -7.61
C PRO A 36 23.60 13.12 -7.76
N ASP A 37 23.43 13.62 -8.98
CA ASP A 37 22.65 14.84 -9.25
C ASP A 37 21.18 14.55 -9.63
N ILE A 38 20.70 13.32 -9.41
CA ILE A 38 19.36 12.96 -9.85
C ILE A 38 18.28 13.56 -8.95
N VAL A 39 17.37 14.31 -9.56
CA VAL A 39 16.19 14.85 -8.87
C VAL A 39 15.07 13.83 -8.95
N PRO A 40 14.51 13.34 -7.83
CA PRO A 40 13.39 12.41 -7.84
C PRO A 40 12.14 13.05 -8.44
N VAL A 41 11.34 12.29 -9.21
CA VAL A 41 10.05 12.79 -9.71
C VAL A 41 9.09 13.07 -8.56
N GLN A 42 8.20 14.05 -8.69
CA GLN A 42 7.16 14.27 -7.70
C GLN A 42 6.22 13.06 -7.66
N ARG A 43 6.07 12.44 -6.48
CA ARG A 43 5.11 11.35 -6.29
C ARG A 43 3.69 11.94 -6.20
N PRO A 44 2.73 11.47 -7.02
CA PRO A 44 1.36 11.97 -6.95
C PRO A 44 0.72 11.57 -5.62
N LEU A 45 0.07 12.55 -4.98
CA LEU A 45 -0.75 12.29 -3.80
C LEU A 45 -2.16 11.93 -4.27
N ILE A 46 -2.60 10.71 -3.95
CA ILE A 46 -3.96 10.24 -4.27
C ILE A 46 -4.80 10.37 -2.99
N VAL A 47 -5.71 11.35 -2.97
CA VAL A 47 -6.54 11.65 -1.79
C VAL A 47 -7.92 11.02 -1.85
N ASN A 48 -8.55 10.98 -3.03
CA ASN A 48 -9.92 10.53 -3.20
C ASN A 48 -9.93 9.25 -4.03
N GLN A 49 -9.97 8.11 -3.34
CA GLN A 49 -10.08 6.80 -3.97
C GLN A 49 -11.52 6.30 -3.81
N GLU A 50 -12.25 6.27 -4.92
CA GLU A 50 -13.59 5.69 -4.97
C GLU A 50 -13.49 4.21 -5.34
N ILE A 51 -14.10 3.33 -4.54
CA ILE A 51 -14.23 1.91 -4.89
C ILE A 51 -15.41 1.77 -5.85
N LYS A 52 -15.10 1.47 -7.11
CA LYS A 52 -16.10 1.36 -8.18
C LYS A 52 -16.70 -0.03 -8.34
N ASP A 53 -16.03 -1.05 -7.78
CA ASP A 53 -16.35 -2.45 -7.98
C ASP A 53 -16.29 -3.20 -6.64
N PRO A 54 -17.37 -3.88 -6.21
CA PRO A 54 -17.35 -4.67 -4.98
C PRO A 54 -16.30 -5.81 -5.01
N ASP A 55 -15.94 -6.34 -6.17
CA ASP A 55 -14.90 -7.37 -6.26
C ASP A 55 -13.52 -6.83 -5.88
N TRP A 56 -13.32 -5.52 -5.99
CA TRP A 56 -12.09 -4.87 -5.51
C TRP A 56 -11.93 -5.03 -4.00
N ILE A 57 -12.98 -4.79 -3.20
CA ILE A 57 -12.90 -4.94 -1.75
C ILE A 57 -12.81 -6.42 -1.34
N ALA A 58 -13.42 -7.33 -2.11
CA ALA A 58 -13.28 -8.77 -1.91
C ALA A 58 -11.83 -9.23 -2.12
N GLY A 59 -11.20 -8.81 -3.23
CA GLY A 59 -9.80 -9.12 -3.54
C GLY A 59 -8.83 -8.49 -2.53
N PHE A 60 -9.05 -7.22 -2.19
CA PHE A 60 -8.26 -6.51 -1.17
C PHE A 60 -8.32 -7.20 0.19
N THR A 61 -9.52 -7.60 0.62
CA THR A 61 -9.73 -8.36 1.87
C THR A 61 -9.12 -9.75 1.81
N SER A 62 -9.07 -10.38 0.65
CA SER A 62 -8.42 -11.69 0.49
C SER A 62 -6.91 -11.65 0.72
N GLY A 63 -6.27 -10.50 0.45
CA GLY A 63 -4.84 -10.29 0.70
C GLY A 63 -4.54 -9.78 2.11
N ASP A 64 -5.21 -8.70 2.53
CA ASP A 64 -4.87 -7.91 3.74
C ASP A 64 -5.96 -7.97 4.85
N GLY A 65 -7.01 -8.76 4.61
CA GLY A 65 -8.10 -8.99 5.56
C GLY A 65 -7.89 -10.22 6.44
N GLY A 66 -8.76 -10.36 7.43
CA GLY A 66 -8.75 -11.49 8.35
C GLY A 66 -10.11 -11.71 9.02
N PHE A 67 -10.54 -12.97 9.04
CA PHE A 67 -11.72 -13.45 9.75
C PHE A 67 -11.26 -14.26 10.97
N MET A 68 -11.56 -13.77 12.16
CA MET A 68 -11.03 -14.33 13.40
C MET A 68 -12.15 -14.70 14.36
N ILE A 69 -11.94 -15.78 15.10
CA ILE A 69 -12.69 -16.07 16.31
C ILE A 69 -11.89 -15.49 17.48
N GLN A 70 -12.53 -14.65 18.28
CA GLN A 70 -11.93 -14.04 19.47
C GLN A 70 -12.56 -14.68 20.70
N ILE A 71 -11.71 -15.20 21.60
CA ILE A 71 -12.12 -15.85 22.85
C ILE A 71 -11.44 -15.10 23.99
N GLN A 72 -12.22 -14.67 24.97
CA GLN A 72 -11.72 -13.97 26.17
C GLN A 72 -12.38 -14.56 27.42
N LYS A 73 -11.63 -14.67 28.51
CA LYS A 73 -12.18 -15.07 29.81
C LYS A 73 -13.29 -14.10 30.26
N SER A 74 -14.36 -14.65 30.83
CA SER A 74 -15.52 -13.91 31.31
C SER A 74 -15.97 -14.46 32.66
N LEU A 75 -16.12 -13.57 33.64
CA LEU A 75 -16.64 -13.93 34.97
C LEU A 75 -18.17 -13.99 35.01
N THR A 76 -18.84 -13.43 34.00
CA THR A 76 -20.31 -13.32 33.96
C THR A 76 -20.96 -14.40 33.11
N ASN A 77 -20.23 -15.01 32.18
CA ASN A 77 -20.73 -16.12 31.38
C ASN A 77 -20.61 -17.44 32.14
N LYS A 78 -21.65 -18.27 32.11
CA LYS A 78 -21.68 -19.58 32.78
C LYS A 78 -20.54 -20.52 32.38
N VAL A 79 -20.08 -20.42 31.13
CA VAL A 79 -18.99 -21.24 30.56
C VAL A 79 -17.60 -20.65 30.89
N GLY A 80 -17.52 -19.45 31.48
CA GLY A 80 -16.25 -18.81 31.84
C GLY A 80 -15.56 -18.07 30.69
N GLU A 81 -16.15 -18.06 29.49
CA GLU A 81 -15.58 -17.45 28.29
C GLU A 81 -16.61 -16.61 27.54
N LYS A 82 -16.12 -15.60 26.82
CA LYS A 82 -16.84 -14.78 25.86
C LYS A 82 -16.21 -15.02 24.49
N VAL A 83 -17.04 -15.43 23.53
CA VAL A 83 -16.62 -15.69 22.15
C VAL A 83 -17.30 -14.70 21.22
N TRP A 84 -16.57 -14.12 20.28
CA TRP A 84 -17.14 -13.32 19.20
C TRP A 84 -16.33 -13.45 17.91
N LEU A 85 -17.00 -13.20 16.78
CA LEU A 85 -16.34 -13.13 15.48
C LEU A 85 -15.81 -11.71 15.26
N ARG A 86 -14.63 -11.60 14.67
CA ARG A 86 -14.01 -10.33 14.29
C ARG A 86 -13.56 -10.40 12.84
N PHE A 87 -14.12 -9.51 12.03
CA PHE A 87 -13.55 -9.13 10.76
C PHE A 87 -12.52 -8.00 10.96
N LYS A 88 -11.40 -8.04 10.25
CA LYS A 88 -10.36 -7.01 10.30
C LYS A 88 -9.74 -6.84 8.93
N ILE A 89 -9.44 -5.61 8.55
CA ILE A 89 -8.51 -5.27 7.47
C ILE A 89 -7.34 -4.51 8.10
N SER A 90 -6.10 -4.85 7.73
CA SER A 90 -4.89 -4.17 8.22
C SER A 90 -4.16 -3.52 7.05
N GLN A 91 -3.78 -2.25 7.17
CA GLN A 91 -3.03 -1.55 6.11
C GLN A 91 -2.09 -0.50 6.72
N HIS A 92 -1.10 -0.06 5.95
CA HIS A 92 -0.23 1.05 6.36
C HIS A 92 -1.03 2.35 6.57
N SER A 93 -0.62 3.18 7.53
CA SER A 93 -1.31 4.44 7.90
C SER A 93 -1.40 5.48 6.77
N ARG A 94 -0.59 5.32 5.72
CA ARG A 94 -0.63 6.16 4.50
C ARG A 94 -1.98 6.06 3.78
N ASP A 95 -2.67 4.93 3.91
CA ASP A 95 -3.95 4.64 3.26
C ASP A 95 -5.13 4.84 4.22
N LEU A 96 -4.95 5.67 5.28
CA LEU A 96 -5.98 5.95 6.28
C LEU A 96 -7.27 6.53 5.66
N ILE A 97 -7.14 7.36 4.63
CA ILE A 97 -8.30 7.97 3.96
C ILE A 97 -9.17 6.89 3.30
N LEU A 98 -8.53 5.93 2.62
CA LEU A 98 -9.21 4.77 2.03
C LEU A 98 -9.88 3.91 3.10
N LEU A 99 -9.18 3.58 4.20
CA LEU A 99 -9.81 2.78 5.26
C LEU A 99 -11.01 3.46 5.92
N LYS A 100 -10.96 4.79 6.06
CA LYS A 100 -12.11 5.57 6.58
C LYS A 100 -13.31 5.52 5.65
N SER A 101 -13.12 5.35 4.34
CA SER A 101 -14.24 5.27 3.39
C SER A 101 -15.01 3.95 3.47
N PHE A 102 -14.54 2.96 4.23
CA PHE A 102 -15.26 1.69 4.43
C PHE A 102 -16.30 1.76 5.55
N ILE A 103 -16.30 2.85 6.32
CA ILE A 103 -17.19 3.07 7.45
C ILE A 103 -18.22 4.11 7.02
N HIS A 104 -19.50 3.75 7.16
CA HIS A 104 -20.65 4.60 6.89
C HIS A 104 -21.33 5.01 8.19
#